data_AF-A0A8T1WA85-F1
#
_entry.id   AF-A0A8T1WA85-F1
#
_cell.length_a   1.000
_cell.length_b   1.000
_cell.length_c   1.000
_cell.angle_alpha   90.00
_cell.angle_beta   90.00
_cell.angle_gamma   90.00
#
_symmetry.space_group_name_H-M   'P 1'
#
loop_
_entity.id
_entity.type
_entity.pdbx_description
1 polymer ?
#
loop_
_entity_poly.entity_id
_entity_poly.type
_entity_poly.pdbx_seq_one_letter_code
_entity_poly.pdbx_strand_id
1 'polypeptide(L)'
;MKQLLRKAYTFMITFENGTTDNYGFSNPYKMIGTRMLYQLQDSLPWLTFKGDPAFHLDPEQVLSKLSTITGTDSSEMCVILCVDSLQKLQHGPGRKDSDFYAAFASLCDLVNASKCWVIVLCAATIYQPVNEFLADSPQWIEMLQTTSLMRPKINGRDVLETFNDGNGFLLQLLVDDMGGHGRALEELFNVLENQGQAFEFIPVMHNVLAAIRQAYPAIVA
;
A
#
# COMPACT_ATOMS: atom_id res chain seq x y z
N MET A 1 -6.06 23.83 12.52
CA MET A 1 -5.52 22.45 12.33
C MET A 1 -6.48 21.35 12.79
N LYS A 2 -6.78 21.14 14.09
CA LYS A 2 -7.69 20.05 14.55
C LYS A 2 -9.09 20.06 13.92
N GLN A 3 -9.69 21.23 13.71
CA GLN A 3 -10.99 21.33 13.03
C GLN A 3 -10.92 21.03 11.53
N LEU A 4 -9.82 21.38 10.86
CA LEU A 4 -9.59 21.08 9.44
C LEU A 4 -9.47 19.57 9.23
N LEU A 5 -8.68 18.88 10.07
CA LEU A 5 -8.54 17.43 10.03
C LEU A 5 -9.88 16.69 10.22
N ARG A 6 -10.79 17.22 11.06
CA ARG A 6 -12.12 16.63 11.27
C ARG A 6 -13.07 16.77 10.09
N LYS A 7 -12.80 17.71 9.18
CA LYS A 7 -13.59 17.97 7.97
C LYS A 7 -12.82 17.62 6.70
N ALA A 8 -11.74 16.86 6.82
CA ALA A 8 -10.89 16.55 5.69
C ALA A 8 -11.63 15.70 4.66
N TYR A 9 -11.39 15.98 3.40
CA TYR A 9 -11.80 15.10 2.31
C TYR A 9 -10.79 13.97 2.20
N THR A 10 -11.22 12.75 2.45
CA THR A 10 -10.35 11.58 2.44
C THR A 10 -10.55 10.79 1.15
N PHE A 11 -9.45 10.50 0.45
CA PHE A 11 -9.41 9.64 -0.71
C PHE A 11 -8.55 8.41 -0.43
N MET A 12 -9.04 7.22 -0.79
CA MET A 12 -8.33 5.96 -0.59
C MET A 12 -8.06 5.29 -1.93
N ILE A 13 -6.84 5.43 -2.42
CA ILE A 13 -6.41 4.95 -3.73
C ILE A 13 -5.60 3.68 -3.52
N THR A 14 -5.92 2.63 -4.26
CA THR A 14 -5.13 1.40 -4.27
C THR A 14 -4.70 1.07 -5.69
N PHE A 15 -3.48 0.55 -5.78
CA PHE A 15 -2.94 -0.11 -6.96
C PHE A 15 -2.90 -1.64 -6.80
N GLU A 16 -3.66 -2.26 -5.88
CA GLU A 16 -3.78 -3.74 -5.83
C GLU A 16 -4.80 -4.30 -6.84
N ASN A 17 -4.73 -5.62 -7.06
CA ASN A 17 -5.73 -6.49 -7.71
C ASN A 17 -6.63 -5.86 -8.79
N GLY A 18 -6.33 -6.11 -10.08
CA GLY A 18 -7.20 -5.71 -11.19
C GLY A 18 -7.32 -4.20 -11.39
N THR A 19 -6.44 -3.41 -10.76
CA THR A 19 -6.33 -1.96 -10.96
C THR A 19 -4.94 -1.52 -11.41
N THR A 20 -4.00 -2.46 -11.59
CA THR A 20 -2.59 -2.22 -11.93
C THR A 20 -2.31 -2.11 -13.41
N ASP A 21 -3.14 -2.72 -14.24
CA ASP A 21 -3.10 -2.50 -15.66
C ASP A 21 -3.38 -1.02 -15.89
N ASN A 22 -2.42 -0.38 -16.56
CA ASN A 22 -2.49 1.04 -16.87
C ASN A 22 -3.76 1.40 -17.65
N TYR A 23 -4.58 0.46 -18.14
CA TYR A 23 -5.93 0.68 -18.70
C TYR A 23 -6.02 1.84 -19.71
N GLY A 24 -4.92 2.17 -20.40
CA GLY A 24 -4.81 3.30 -21.31
C GLY A 24 -4.33 4.63 -20.70
N PHE A 25 -4.15 4.72 -19.38
CA PHE A 25 -3.50 5.84 -18.71
C PHE A 25 -1.99 5.80 -18.96
N SER A 26 -1.46 6.87 -19.57
CA SER A 26 -0.03 7.03 -19.82
C SER A 26 0.73 7.66 -18.64
N ASN A 27 0.02 8.07 -17.57
CA ASN A 27 0.59 8.84 -16.48
C ASN A 27 -0.02 8.40 -15.13
N PRO A 28 0.79 7.88 -14.19
CA PRO A 28 0.37 7.52 -12.84
C PRO A 28 -0.32 8.65 -12.06
N TYR A 29 0.04 9.92 -12.31
CA TYR A 29 -0.64 11.05 -11.67
C TYR A 29 -2.10 11.16 -12.09
N LYS A 30 -2.40 10.97 -13.39
CA LYS A 30 -3.79 10.90 -13.87
C LYS A 30 -4.53 9.67 -13.34
N MET A 31 -3.82 8.56 -13.13
CA MET A 31 -4.40 7.37 -12.51
C MET A 31 -4.91 7.65 -11.09
N ILE A 32 -4.15 8.43 -10.31
CA ILE A 32 -4.51 8.85 -8.96
C ILE A 32 -5.72 9.79 -9.02
N GLY A 33 -5.65 10.86 -9.82
CA GLY A 33 -6.74 11.83 -9.94
C GLY A 33 -8.04 11.21 -10.44
N THR A 34 -7.99 10.35 -11.44
CA THR A 34 -9.19 9.65 -11.93
C THR A 34 -9.85 8.79 -10.85
N ARG A 35 -9.05 8.09 -10.03
CA ARG A 35 -9.58 7.31 -8.89
C ARG A 35 -10.13 8.20 -7.77
N MET A 36 -9.53 9.38 -7.54
CA MET A 36 -10.10 10.38 -6.63
C MET A 36 -11.47 10.85 -7.14
N LEU A 37 -11.58 11.19 -8.42
CA LEU A 37 -12.85 11.61 -9.02
C LEU A 37 -13.91 10.51 -8.93
N TYR A 38 -13.52 9.26 -9.16
CA TYR A 38 -14.43 8.12 -9.08
C TYR A 38 -15.08 7.97 -7.69
N GLN A 39 -14.37 8.31 -6.61
CA GLN A 39 -14.90 8.26 -5.24
C GLN A 39 -15.89 9.38 -4.92
N LEU A 40 -16.00 10.39 -5.79
CA LEU A 40 -16.97 11.48 -5.65
C LEU A 40 -18.31 11.17 -6.32
N GLN A 41 -18.48 9.97 -6.87
CA GLN A 41 -19.69 9.56 -7.57
C GLN A 41 -20.05 8.10 -7.28
N ASP A 42 -21.35 7.78 -7.35
CA ASP A 42 -21.88 6.43 -7.11
C ASP A 42 -22.68 5.87 -8.30
N SER A 43 -22.61 6.53 -9.45
CA SER A 43 -23.51 6.31 -10.59
C SER A 43 -22.97 5.35 -11.64
N LEU A 44 -21.68 5.42 -11.94
CA LEU A 44 -21.05 4.69 -13.02
C LEU A 44 -20.18 3.56 -12.46
N PRO A 45 -20.27 2.34 -13.01
CA PRO A 45 -19.31 1.29 -12.73
C PRO A 45 -17.89 1.70 -13.15
N TRP A 46 -16.88 1.27 -12.39
CA TRP A 46 -15.46 1.60 -12.65
C TRP A 46 -15.02 1.36 -14.10
N LEU A 47 -15.41 0.23 -14.71
CA LEU A 47 -15.00 -0.10 -16.09
C LEU A 47 -15.53 0.91 -17.12
N THR A 48 -16.76 1.40 -16.93
CA THR A 48 -17.36 2.43 -17.79
C THR A 48 -16.71 3.79 -17.50
N PHE A 49 -16.55 4.13 -16.23
CA PHE A 49 -15.97 5.40 -15.81
C PHE A 49 -14.53 5.57 -16.30
N LYS A 50 -13.67 4.57 -16.10
CA LYS A 50 -12.28 4.65 -16.57
C LYS A 50 -12.17 4.65 -18.10
N GLY A 51 -13.17 4.13 -18.81
CA GLY A 51 -13.13 4.00 -20.27
C GLY A 51 -13.36 5.33 -21.00
N ASP A 52 -13.89 6.33 -20.30
CA ASP A 52 -14.16 7.65 -20.86
C ASP A 52 -13.02 8.64 -20.52
N PRO A 53 -12.27 9.12 -21.53
CA PRO A 53 -11.18 10.08 -21.33
C PRO A 53 -11.62 11.40 -20.67
N ALA A 54 -12.91 11.76 -20.70
CA ALA A 54 -13.42 12.95 -20.03
C ALA A 54 -13.27 12.88 -18.50
N PHE A 55 -13.15 11.68 -17.93
CA PHE A 55 -12.94 11.47 -16.50
C PHE A 55 -11.47 11.34 -16.11
N HIS A 56 -10.53 11.43 -17.08
CA HIS A 56 -9.09 11.24 -16.86
C HIS A 56 -8.41 12.49 -16.32
N LEU A 57 -8.70 12.82 -15.06
CA LEU A 57 -8.19 14.01 -14.39
C LEU A 57 -6.95 13.72 -13.56
N ASP A 58 -6.12 14.74 -13.37
CA ASP A 58 -5.12 14.74 -12.30
C ASP A 58 -5.73 15.18 -10.95
N PRO A 59 -5.06 14.94 -9.82
CA PRO A 59 -5.52 15.34 -8.50
C PRO A 59 -5.88 16.81 -8.37
N GLU A 60 -5.09 17.74 -8.94
CA GLU A 60 -5.37 19.17 -8.87
C GLU A 60 -6.70 19.54 -9.52
N GLN A 61 -6.99 18.98 -10.69
CA GLN A 61 -8.27 19.16 -11.37
C GLN A 61 -9.43 18.62 -10.54
N VAL A 62 -9.24 17.50 -9.82
CA VAL A 62 -10.25 16.97 -8.90
C VAL A 62 -10.47 17.90 -7.72
N LEU A 63 -9.41 18.41 -7.09
CA LEU A 63 -9.52 19.33 -5.95
C LEU A 63 -10.21 20.64 -6.36
N SER A 64 -9.90 21.17 -7.54
CA SER A 64 -10.56 22.36 -8.10
C SER A 64 -12.07 22.13 -8.32
N LYS A 65 -12.45 20.97 -8.86
CA LYS A 65 -13.86 20.58 -8.99
C LYS A 65 -14.54 20.44 -7.64
N LEU A 66 -13.88 19.80 -6.68
CA LEU A 66 -14.42 19.61 -5.33
C LEU A 66 -14.64 20.96 -4.63
N SER A 67 -13.69 21.89 -4.73
CA SER A 67 -13.81 23.28 -4.24
C SER A 67 -15.04 23.97 -4.85
N THR A 68 -15.23 23.84 -6.17
CA THR A 68 -16.38 24.42 -6.89
C THR A 68 -17.71 23.83 -6.42
N ILE A 69 -17.82 22.51 -6.30
CA ILE A 69 -19.06 21.82 -5.93
C ILE A 69 -19.45 22.11 -4.48
N THR A 70 -18.47 22.20 -3.59
CA THR A 70 -18.69 22.42 -2.16
C THR A 70 -18.81 23.90 -1.80
N GLY A 71 -18.48 24.80 -2.72
CA GLY A 71 -18.40 26.24 -2.47
C GLY A 71 -17.35 26.62 -1.43
N THR A 72 -16.40 25.72 -1.13
CA THR A 72 -15.33 25.95 -0.15
C THR A 72 -14.08 26.41 -0.90
N ASP A 73 -13.44 27.49 -0.45
CA ASP A 73 -12.19 27.94 -1.05
C ASP A 73 -11.10 26.87 -0.87
N SER A 74 -10.28 26.66 -1.90
CA SER A 74 -9.24 25.64 -1.86
C SER A 74 -8.27 25.83 -0.69
N SER A 75 -7.96 27.07 -0.29
CA SER A 75 -7.07 27.35 0.86
C SER A 75 -7.66 26.96 2.22
N GLU A 76 -8.97 26.75 2.30
CA GLU A 76 -9.67 26.31 3.50
C GLU A 76 -9.91 24.78 3.51
N MET A 77 -9.58 24.09 2.42
CA MET A 77 -9.77 22.65 2.30
C MET A 77 -8.59 21.87 2.88
N CYS A 78 -8.92 20.80 3.60
CA CYS A 78 -7.97 19.78 4.01
C CYS A 78 -8.26 18.49 3.23
N VAL A 79 -7.21 17.88 2.67
CA VAL A 79 -7.31 16.66 1.89
C VAL A 79 -6.35 15.63 2.47
N ILE A 80 -6.85 14.42 2.73
CA ILE A 80 -6.03 13.27 3.11
C ILE A 80 -6.09 12.27 1.96
N LEU A 81 -4.95 12.04 1.31
CA LEU A 81 -4.83 11.12 0.19
C LEU A 81 -4.01 9.90 0.63
N CYS A 82 -4.70 8.79 0.85
CA CYS A 82 -4.08 7.51 1.14
C CYS A 82 -3.82 6.78 -0.19
N VAL A 83 -2.57 6.45 -0.47
CA VAL A 83 -2.14 5.71 -1.66
C VAL A 83 -1.50 4.41 -1.22
N ASP A 84 -2.20 3.31 -1.48
CA ASP A 84 -1.76 1.97 -1.15
C ASP A 84 -1.16 1.25 -2.36
N SER A 85 -0.15 0.44 -2.06
CA SER A 85 0.49 -0.51 -2.97
C SER A 85 1.17 0.13 -4.19
N LEU A 86 1.85 1.26 -3.98
CA LEU A 86 2.65 1.94 -5.01
C LEU A 86 3.64 1.00 -5.71
N GLN A 87 4.18 0.00 -5.02
CA GLN A 87 5.08 -1.02 -5.59
C GLN A 87 4.48 -1.80 -6.76
N LYS A 88 3.17 -1.72 -6.99
CA LYS A 88 2.55 -2.40 -8.12
C LYS A 88 2.69 -1.64 -9.43
N LEU A 89 3.05 -0.35 -9.36
CA LEU A 89 3.50 0.39 -10.53
C LEU A 89 4.84 -0.18 -11.02
N GLN A 90 5.13 0.03 -12.31
CA GLN A 90 6.42 -0.36 -12.87
C GLN A 90 7.53 0.33 -12.05
N HIS A 91 8.48 -0.48 -11.58
CA HIS A 91 9.61 -0.05 -10.77
C HIS A 91 10.84 -0.93 -11.05
N GLY A 92 12.01 -0.47 -10.63
CA GLY A 92 13.24 -1.24 -10.63
C GLY A 92 14.35 -0.47 -9.91
N PRO A 93 15.37 -1.16 -9.35
CA PRO A 93 16.48 -0.50 -8.67
C PRO A 93 17.14 0.56 -9.55
N GLY A 94 17.28 1.78 -9.04
CA GLY A 94 17.88 2.94 -9.71
C GLY A 94 17.09 3.51 -10.90
N ARG A 95 15.92 2.95 -11.25
CA ARG A 95 15.13 3.38 -12.42
C ARG A 95 14.22 4.56 -12.07
N LYS A 96 14.81 5.75 -12.05
CA LYS A 96 14.10 7.01 -11.79
C LYS A 96 13.08 7.41 -12.87
N ASP A 97 13.14 6.77 -14.04
CA ASP A 97 12.19 6.94 -15.15
C ASP A 97 10.96 6.03 -15.05
N SER A 98 10.81 5.29 -13.95
CA SER A 98 9.71 4.33 -13.77
C SER A 98 8.42 4.97 -13.27
N ASP A 99 7.28 4.32 -13.54
CA ASP A 99 5.96 4.78 -13.11
C ASP A 99 5.86 5.00 -11.59
N PHE A 100 6.56 4.18 -10.79
CA PHE A 100 6.66 4.36 -9.35
C PHE A 100 7.26 5.74 -8.98
N TYR A 101 8.41 6.09 -9.57
CA TYR A 101 9.10 7.35 -9.29
C TYR A 101 8.27 8.53 -9.78
N ALA A 102 7.65 8.41 -10.96
CA ALA A 102 6.77 9.44 -11.51
C ALA A 102 5.54 9.69 -10.62
N ALA A 103 4.89 8.63 -10.12
CA ALA A 103 3.77 8.74 -9.19
C ALA A 103 4.19 9.40 -7.88
N PHE A 104 5.30 8.94 -7.29
CA PHE A 104 5.79 9.46 -6.03
C PHE A 104 6.19 10.94 -6.15
N ALA A 105 6.95 11.31 -7.19
CA ALA A 105 7.30 12.70 -7.47
C ALA A 105 6.07 13.59 -7.63
N SER A 106 5.06 13.13 -8.38
CA SER A 106 3.83 13.91 -8.60
C SER A 106 3.02 14.08 -7.31
N LEU A 107 3.03 13.09 -6.40
CA LEU A 107 2.43 13.22 -5.07
C LEU A 107 3.19 14.23 -4.21
N CYS A 108 4.53 14.25 -4.29
CA CYS A 108 5.34 15.26 -3.61
C CYS A 108 5.04 16.67 -4.14
N ASP A 109 4.94 16.83 -5.46
CA ASP A 109 4.57 18.10 -6.10
C ASP A 109 3.18 18.56 -5.67
N LEU A 110 2.21 17.64 -5.61
CA LEU A 110 0.86 17.94 -5.11
C LEU A 110 0.89 18.47 -3.67
N VAL A 111 1.66 17.84 -2.77
CA VAL A 111 1.78 18.31 -1.38
C VAL A 111 2.41 19.70 -1.31
N ASN A 112 3.42 19.97 -2.15
CA ASN A 112 4.20 21.21 -2.11
C ASN A 112 3.52 22.40 -2.80
N ALA A 113 2.76 22.14 -3.87
CA ALA A 113 2.22 23.18 -4.75
C ALA A 113 0.71 23.38 -4.64
N SER A 114 -0.01 22.48 -3.95
CA SER A 114 -1.47 22.59 -3.82
C SER A 114 -1.89 23.84 -3.06
N LYS A 115 -2.99 24.45 -3.50
CA LYS A 115 -3.70 25.48 -2.73
C LYS A 115 -4.38 24.91 -1.50
N CYS A 116 -4.74 23.62 -1.51
CA CYS A 116 -5.32 22.93 -0.38
C CYS A 116 -4.24 22.52 0.62
N TRP A 117 -4.63 22.33 1.88
CA TRP A 117 -3.76 21.64 2.83
C TRP A 117 -3.85 20.13 2.59
N VAL A 118 -2.87 19.58 1.87
CA VAL A 118 -2.83 18.16 1.47
C VAL A 118 -1.89 17.37 2.38
N ILE A 119 -2.37 16.21 2.83
CA ILE A 119 -1.58 15.18 3.53
C ILE A 119 -1.64 13.92 2.67
N VAL A 120 -0.49 13.46 2.20
CA VAL A 120 -0.37 12.20 1.45
C VAL A 120 0.20 11.12 2.37
N LEU A 121 -0.44 9.96 2.40
CA LEU A 121 0.00 8.76 3.11
C LEU A 121 0.24 7.66 2.09
N CYS A 122 1.50 7.26 1.91
CA CYS A 122 1.89 6.21 0.97
C CYS A 122 2.23 4.93 1.71
N ALA A 123 1.65 3.80 1.28
CA ALA A 123 2.04 2.48 1.73
C ALA A 123 2.73 1.72 0.58
N ALA A 124 3.91 1.17 0.87
CA ALA A 124 4.62 0.30 -0.05
C ALA A 124 5.27 -0.87 0.70
N THR A 125 5.27 -2.05 0.08
CA THR A 125 5.92 -3.25 0.65
C THR A 125 7.35 -3.46 0.13
N ILE A 126 7.88 -2.52 -0.65
CA ILE A 126 9.25 -2.54 -1.17
C ILE A 126 10.06 -1.45 -0.49
N TYR A 127 11.30 -1.78 -0.12
CA TYR A 127 12.14 -0.85 0.64
C TYR A 127 13.13 -0.11 -0.25
N GLN A 128 13.81 -0.81 -1.17
CA GLN A 128 14.92 -0.22 -1.93
C GLN A 128 14.48 0.94 -2.86
N PRO A 129 13.44 0.80 -3.72
CA PRO A 129 13.01 1.92 -4.57
C PRO A 129 12.46 3.11 -3.78
N VAL A 130 11.79 2.85 -2.65
CA VAL A 130 11.34 3.92 -1.73
C VAL A 130 12.54 4.67 -1.20
N ASN A 131 13.53 3.97 -0.65
CA ASN A 131 14.73 4.59 -0.10
C ASN A 131 15.54 5.37 -1.13
N GLU A 132 15.74 4.81 -2.32
CA GLU A 132 16.49 5.46 -3.39
C GLU A 132 15.80 6.74 -3.87
N PHE A 133 14.46 6.76 -3.92
CA PHE A 133 13.72 7.99 -4.20
C PHE A 133 13.90 9.00 -3.05
N LEU A 134 13.67 8.55 -1.82
CA LEU A 134 13.68 9.39 -0.63
C LEU A 134 15.05 9.98 -0.33
N ALA A 135 16.15 9.32 -0.73
CA ALA A 135 17.52 9.81 -0.54
C ALA A 135 17.75 11.19 -1.16
N ASP A 136 17.04 11.51 -2.25
CA ASP A 136 17.13 12.80 -2.94
C ASP A 136 15.93 13.72 -2.64
N SER A 137 14.99 13.29 -1.80
CA SER A 137 13.79 14.06 -1.49
C SER A 137 14.08 15.11 -0.42
N PRO A 138 13.67 16.38 -0.62
CA PRO A 138 13.79 17.41 0.42
C PRO A 138 12.69 17.30 1.50
N GLN A 139 11.78 16.33 1.39
CA GLN A 139 10.64 16.19 2.30
C GLN A 139 11.03 15.53 3.63
N TRP A 140 10.33 15.91 4.70
CA TRP A 140 10.43 15.21 5.97
C TRP A 140 9.80 13.82 5.83
N ILE A 141 10.61 12.79 6.08
CA ILE A 141 10.21 11.39 6.02
C ILE A 141 10.10 10.84 7.44
N GLU A 142 8.97 10.22 7.75
CA GLU A 142 8.79 9.41 8.96
C GLU A 142 8.43 7.99 8.53
N MET A 143 9.37 7.06 8.71
CA MET A 143 9.14 5.64 8.45
C MET A 143 8.39 5.03 9.63
N LEU A 144 7.08 4.87 9.48
CA LEU A 144 6.27 4.22 10.50
C LEU A 144 6.66 2.74 10.61
N GLN A 145 7.25 2.37 11.75
CA GLN A 145 7.47 0.97 12.08
C GLN A 145 6.11 0.31 12.31
N THR A 146 5.80 -0.72 11.52
CA THR A 146 4.61 -1.53 11.78
C THR A 146 4.82 -2.28 13.09
N THR A 147 3.82 -2.24 13.98
CA THR A 147 3.87 -3.03 15.20
C THR A 147 4.01 -4.51 14.85
N SER A 148 4.98 -5.19 15.46
CA SER A 148 5.13 -6.63 15.34
C SER A 148 3.80 -7.30 15.72
N LEU A 149 3.20 -8.04 14.79
CA LEU A 149 1.94 -8.71 15.04
C LEU A 149 2.16 -9.85 16.03
N MET A 150 1.30 -9.91 17.05
CA MET A 150 1.19 -11.08 17.90
C MET A 150 0.69 -12.27 17.08
N ARG A 151 0.91 -13.48 17.59
CA ARG A 151 0.37 -14.71 17.00
C ARG A 151 -1.13 -14.57 16.71
N PRO A 152 -1.57 -14.88 15.48
CA PRO A 152 -2.98 -14.78 15.12
C PRO A 152 -3.80 -15.74 15.99
N LYS A 153 -4.99 -15.28 16.40
CA LYS A 153 -5.93 -16.06 17.20
C LYS A 153 -7.29 -16.12 16.54
N ILE A 154 -7.88 -17.30 16.46
CA ILE A 154 -9.28 -17.50 16.05
C ILE A 154 -10.07 -17.92 17.29
N ASN A 155 -11.11 -17.14 17.64
CA ASN A 155 -11.91 -17.36 18.86
C ASN A 155 -11.07 -17.48 20.13
N GLY A 156 -9.98 -16.69 20.21
CA GLY A 156 -9.06 -16.68 21.35
C GLY A 156 -8.03 -17.81 21.38
N ARG A 157 -8.08 -18.78 20.46
CA ARG A 157 -7.10 -19.87 20.32
C ARG A 157 -6.04 -19.53 19.29
N ASP A 158 -4.79 -19.85 19.58
CA ASP A 158 -3.66 -19.63 18.68
C ASP A 158 -3.82 -20.53 17.45
N VAL A 159 -3.75 -19.93 16.27
CA VAL A 159 -3.92 -20.64 14.99
C VAL A 159 -2.82 -21.67 14.77
N LEU A 160 -1.64 -21.47 15.36
CA LEU A 160 -0.50 -22.38 15.24
C LEU A 160 -0.46 -23.45 16.35
N GLU A 161 -1.39 -23.42 17.31
CA GLU A 161 -1.43 -24.36 18.45
C GLU A 161 -1.49 -25.82 18.01
N THR A 162 -2.12 -26.10 16.86
CA THR A 162 -2.26 -27.44 16.30
C THR A 162 -0.93 -28.10 15.88
N PHE A 163 0.14 -27.32 15.74
CA PHE A 163 1.49 -27.78 15.39
C PHE A 163 2.42 -27.90 16.60
N ASN A 164 1.88 -27.74 17.82
CA ASN A 164 2.65 -27.68 19.07
C ASN A 164 2.88 -29.05 19.73
N ASP A 165 2.93 -30.15 18.97
CA ASP A 165 3.11 -31.51 19.51
C ASP A 165 4.57 -31.77 19.93
N GLY A 166 4.97 -31.17 21.07
CA GLY A 166 6.32 -31.26 21.63
C GLY A 166 7.33 -30.27 21.05
N ASN A 167 6.96 -29.52 20.01
CA ASN A 167 7.83 -28.58 19.29
C ASN A 167 7.58 -27.10 19.62
N GLY A 168 6.92 -26.77 20.74
CA GLY A 168 6.48 -25.41 21.06
C GLY A 168 7.56 -24.34 21.08
N PHE A 169 8.75 -24.69 21.55
CA PHE A 169 9.91 -23.79 21.51
C PHE A 169 10.37 -23.52 20.08
N LEU A 170 10.41 -24.54 19.22
CA LEU A 170 10.78 -24.37 17.80
C LEU A 170 9.73 -23.56 17.05
N LEU A 171 8.45 -23.83 17.31
CA LEU A 171 7.35 -23.05 16.73
C LEU A 171 7.40 -21.59 17.17
N GLN A 172 7.71 -21.31 18.44
CA GLN A 172 7.93 -19.94 18.91
C GLN A 172 9.10 -19.28 18.22
N LEU A 173 10.23 -19.98 18.08
CA LEU A 173 11.39 -19.44 17.39
C LEU A 173 11.08 -19.12 15.91
N LEU A 174 10.33 -19.98 15.22
CA LEU A 174 9.86 -19.72 13.85
C LEU A 174 9.01 -18.45 13.78
N VAL A 175 8.05 -18.31 14.69
CA VAL A 175 7.17 -17.12 14.79
C VAL A 175 7.98 -15.86 15.07
N ASP A 176 8.94 -15.94 15.99
CA ASP A 176 9.80 -14.81 16.36
C ASP A 176 10.68 -14.39 15.16
N ASP A 177 11.21 -15.36 14.41
CA ASP A 177 11.97 -15.12 13.19
C ASP A 177 11.13 -14.51 12.05
N MET A 178 9.80 -14.71 12.05
CA MET A 178 8.88 -14.01 11.14
C MET A 178 8.73 -12.52 11.49
N GLY A 179 9.24 -12.06 12.64
CA GLY A 179 9.27 -10.65 13.04
C GLY A 179 7.89 -10.02 13.28
N GLY A 180 6.84 -10.84 13.40
CA GLY A 180 5.45 -10.38 13.47
C GLY A 180 4.90 -9.85 12.16
N HIS A 181 5.41 -10.30 11.01
CA HIS A 181 4.82 -10.01 9.71
C HIS A 181 3.67 -10.98 9.42
N GLY A 182 2.46 -10.46 9.22
CA GLY A 182 1.26 -11.29 9.02
C GLY A 182 1.37 -12.22 7.81
N ARG A 183 1.92 -11.72 6.70
CA ARG A 183 2.18 -12.52 5.49
C ARG A 183 3.16 -13.67 5.73
N ALA A 184 4.19 -13.43 6.54
CA ALA A 184 5.17 -14.46 6.87
C ALA A 184 4.56 -15.53 7.80
N LEU A 185 3.69 -15.13 8.73
CA LEU A 185 2.93 -16.05 9.59
C LEU A 185 1.87 -16.86 8.81
N GLU A 186 1.26 -16.26 7.78
CA GLU A 186 0.34 -16.95 6.86
C GLU A 186 1.06 -18.04 6.08
N GLU A 187 2.21 -17.72 5.47
CA GLU A 187 3.00 -18.74 4.76
C GLU A 187 3.57 -19.81 5.70
N LEU A 188 3.94 -19.45 6.93
CA LEU A 188 4.32 -20.42 7.96
C LEU A 188 3.19 -21.41 8.24
N PHE A 189 1.95 -20.93 8.39
CA PHE A 189 0.79 -21.79 8.59
C PHE A 189 0.61 -22.76 7.41
N ASN A 190 0.64 -22.25 6.18
CA ASN A 190 0.47 -23.06 4.97
C ASN A 190 1.57 -24.13 4.84
N VAL A 191 2.82 -23.79 5.15
CA VAL A 191 3.94 -24.74 5.11
C VAL A 191 3.77 -25.83 6.17
N LEU A 192 3.39 -25.48 7.39
CA LEU A 192 3.17 -26.44 8.48
C LEU A 192 1.97 -27.36 8.23
N GLU A 193 0.89 -26.83 7.64
CA GLU A 193 -0.28 -27.64 7.25
C GLU A 193 0.11 -28.74 6.24
N ASN A 194 1.05 -28.45 5.34
CA ASN A 194 1.54 -29.40 4.34
C ASN A 194 2.60 -30.39 4.86
N GLN A 195 3.33 -30.05 5.93
CA GLN A 195 4.38 -30.91 6.50
C GLN A 195 3.90 -31.81 7.65
N GLY A 196 2.80 -31.44 8.31
CA GLY A 196 2.28 -32.15 9.47
C GLY A 196 2.94 -31.74 10.80
N GLN A 197 2.67 -32.50 11.86
CA GLN A 197 2.98 -32.10 13.25
C GLN A 197 4.47 -32.27 13.65
N ALA A 198 5.21 -33.14 12.94
CA ALA A 198 6.64 -33.32 13.15
C ALA A 198 7.41 -32.58 12.05
N PHE A 199 8.13 -31.53 12.42
CA PHE A 199 8.93 -30.74 11.48
C PHE A 199 10.32 -30.42 12.05
N GLU A 200 11.26 -30.19 11.14
CA GLU A 200 12.58 -29.66 11.47
C GLU A 200 12.62 -28.16 11.16
N PHE A 201 13.33 -27.39 11.99
CA PHE A 201 13.37 -25.94 11.90
C PHE A 201 13.89 -25.42 10.55
N ILE A 202 15.05 -25.91 10.11
CA ILE A 202 15.74 -25.40 8.91
C ILE A 202 14.91 -25.64 7.62
N PRO A 203 14.36 -26.85 7.37
CA PRO A 203 13.49 -27.08 6.23
C PRO A 203 12.24 -26.21 6.22
N VAL A 204 11.58 -26.01 7.37
CA VAL A 204 10.42 -25.11 7.48
C VAL A 204 10.80 -23.69 7.10
N MET A 205 11.87 -23.15 7.69
CA MET A 205 12.34 -21.79 7.37
C MET A 205 12.64 -21.61 5.89
N HIS A 206 13.31 -22.58 5.27
CA HIS A 206 13.62 -22.51 3.85
C HIS A 206 12.36 -22.52 2.97
N ASN A 207 11.38 -23.37 3.31
CA ASN A 207 10.13 -23.48 2.58
C ASN A 207 9.25 -22.24 2.75
N VAL A 208 9.20 -21.67 3.96
CA VAL A 208 8.50 -20.42 4.22
C VAL A 208 9.11 -19.28 3.41
N LEU A 209 10.44 -19.15 3.37
CA LEU A 209 11.10 -18.14 2.55
C LEU A 209 10.80 -18.33 1.05
N ALA A 210 10.80 -19.57 0.56
CA ALA A 210 10.44 -19.89 -0.82
C ALA A 210 8.98 -19.54 -1.13
N ALA A 211 8.05 -19.88 -0.23
CA ALA A 211 6.63 -19.57 -0.35
C ALA A 211 6.38 -18.06 -0.35
N ILE A 212 7.01 -17.30 0.56
CA ILE A 212 6.95 -15.84 0.60
C ILE A 212 7.45 -15.24 -0.72
N ARG A 213 8.56 -15.74 -1.27
CA ARG A 213 9.11 -15.26 -2.56
C ARG A 213 8.17 -15.55 -3.73
N GLN A 214 7.48 -16.69 -3.70
CA GLN A 214 6.54 -17.07 -4.74
C GLN A 214 5.23 -16.26 -4.65
N ALA A 215 4.68 -16.11 -3.45
CA ALA A 215 3.44 -15.37 -3.20
C ALA A 215 3.65 -13.85 -3.33
N TYR A 216 4.83 -13.35 -2.97
CA TYR A 216 5.16 -11.93 -2.91
C TYR A 216 6.52 -11.63 -3.57
N PRO A 217 6.64 -11.79 -4.89
CA PRO A 217 7.90 -11.60 -5.62
C PRO A 217 8.48 -10.19 -5.49
N ALA A 218 7.66 -9.20 -5.15
CA ALA A 218 8.09 -7.82 -4.93
C ALA A 218 8.76 -7.57 -3.56
N ILE A 219 8.54 -8.40 -2.53
CA ILE A 219 9.00 -8.11 -1.15
C ILE A 219 10.49 -8.44 -0.94
N VAL A 220 11.07 -9.32 -1.75
CA VAL A 220 12.39 -9.93 -1.49
C VAL A 220 13.43 -9.60 -2.58
N ALA A 221 13.20 -8.54 -3.35
CA ALA A 221 14.17 -8.01 -4.31
C ALA A 221 15.07 -6.96 -3.65
#